data_AF-A0A1N7EZR4-F1
#
_entry.id   AF-A0A1N7EZR4-F1
#
_cell.length_a   1.000
_cell.length_b   1.000
_cell.length_c   1.000
_cell.angle_alpha   90.00
_cell.angle_beta   90.00
_cell.angle_gamma   90.00
#
_symmetry.space_group_name_H-M   'P 1'
#
loop_
_entity.id
_entity.type
_entity.pdbx_description
1 polymer ?
#
loop_
_entity_poly.entity_id
_entity_poly.type
_entity_poly.pdbx_seq_one_letter_code
_entity_poly.pdbx_strand_id
1 'polypeptide(L)'
;MKLKKPIINLLEQLEFVIDNLTNEQYTQPVKLLSHSSIGQHTRHILEFFIELYKGYESGVVDYDKRIRNHAIESDKNAAIAALHQIADHLDKPDKSFALHVEYGADADHQAEVVTNYLRELVYNMEHTVHHMALIRIGINAVSEIDIPEEFGVAASTLKYRKACAQ
;
A
#
# COMPACT_ATOMS: atom_id res chain seq x y z
N MET A 1 -14.57 -10.17 -8.24
CA MET A 1 -14.10 -9.17 -9.24
C MET A 1 -12.67 -9.48 -9.72
N LYS A 2 -12.27 -9.16 -10.97
CA LYS A 2 -10.96 -9.53 -11.57
C LYS A 2 -9.72 -9.00 -10.81
N LEU A 3 -9.83 -7.84 -10.15
CA LEU A 3 -8.73 -7.21 -9.43
C LEU A 3 -8.65 -7.57 -7.93
N LYS A 4 -9.69 -8.17 -7.36
CA LYS A 4 -9.73 -8.50 -5.93
C LYS A 4 -8.63 -9.48 -5.53
N LYS A 5 -8.53 -10.60 -6.25
CA LYS A 5 -7.59 -11.68 -5.96
C LYS A 5 -6.12 -11.22 -5.93
N PRO A 6 -5.58 -10.50 -6.94
CA PRO A 6 -4.20 -10.05 -6.88
C PRO A 6 -3.95 -9.05 -5.74
N ILE A 7 -4.90 -8.16 -5.43
CA ILE A 7 -4.75 -7.22 -4.32
C ILE A 7 -4.73 -7.98 -2.98
N ILE A 8 -5.67 -8.88 -2.74
CA ILE A 8 -5.71 -9.73 -1.54
C ILE A 8 -4.37 -10.45 -1.35
N ASN A 9 -3.81 -11.03 -2.42
CA ASN A 9 -2.53 -11.71 -2.36
C ASN A 9 -1.37 -10.78 -1.94
N LEU A 10 -1.36 -9.52 -2.41
CA LEU A 10 -0.38 -8.53 -1.96
C LEU A 10 -0.57 -8.15 -0.48
N LEU A 11 -1.82 -8.03 -0.02
CA LEU A 11 -2.12 -7.75 1.39
C LEU A 11 -1.69 -8.91 2.29
N GLU A 12 -1.95 -10.16 1.89
CA GLU A 12 -1.50 -11.38 2.59
C GLU A 12 0.03 -11.47 2.65
N GLN A 13 0.72 -11.13 1.56
CA GLN A 13 2.19 -11.06 1.54
C GLN A 13 2.71 -9.98 2.50
N LEU A 14 2.07 -8.81 2.52
CA LEU A 14 2.42 -7.71 3.44
C LEU A 14 2.17 -8.09 4.90
N GLU A 15 1.04 -8.73 5.18
CA GLU A 15 0.73 -9.27 6.51
C GLU A 15 1.79 -10.28 6.95
N PHE A 16 2.14 -11.25 6.10
CA PHE A 16 3.12 -12.28 6.42
C PHE A 16 4.45 -11.67 6.87
N VAL A 17 5.00 -10.69 6.13
CA VAL A 17 6.28 -10.10 6.53
C VAL A 17 6.17 -9.24 7.79
N ILE A 18 5.05 -8.54 7.98
CA ILE A 18 4.82 -7.70 9.17
C ILE A 18 4.69 -8.57 10.42
N ASP A 19 3.93 -9.66 10.34
CA ASP A 19 3.68 -10.55 11.48
C ASP A 19 4.97 -11.20 11.99
N ASN A 20 5.91 -11.50 11.09
CA ASN A 20 7.21 -12.06 11.45
C ASN A 20 8.20 -11.06 12.07
N LEU A 21 7.93 -9.75 12.02
CA LEU A 21 8.78 -8.72 12.65
C LEU A 21 8.46 -8.57 14.14
N THR A 22 9.45 -8.16 14.93
CA THR A 22 9.14 -7.55 16.24
C THR A 22 8.58 -6.14 16.04
N ASN A 23 7.84 -5.61 17.03
CA ASN A 23 7.35 -4.23 16.93
C ASN A 23 8.51 -3.22 16.87
N GLU A 24 9.64 -3.50 17.50
CA GLU A 24 10.85 -2.67 17.41
C GLU A 24 11.39 -2.62 15.97
N GLN A 25 11.55 -3.78 15.31
CA GLN A 25 12.00 -3.85 13.92
C GLN A 25 11.02 -3.15 12.96
N TYR A 26 9.72 -3.25 13.23
CA TYR A 26 8.68 -2.59 12.44
C TYR A 26 8.74 -1.06 12.53
N THR A 27 9.03 -0.54 13.72
CA THR A 27 8.92 0.91 14.02
C THR A 27 10.24 1.66 13.91
N GLN A 28 11.38 0.98 13.97
CA GLN A 28 12.67 1.66 14.00
C GLN A 28 12.99 2.37 12.67
N PRO A 29 13.58 3.59 12.72
CA PRO A 29 14.05 4.29 11.53
C PRO A 29 15.15 3.53 10.78
N VAL A 30 15.01 3.41 9.46
CA VAL A 30 16.00 2.73 8.60
C VAL A 30 16.73 3.76 7.74
N LYS A 31 18.06 3.83 7.87
CA LYS A 31 18.90 4.79 7.11
C LYS A 31 18.73 4.63 5.59
N LEU A 32 18.63 3.40 5.09
CA LEU A 32 18.43 3.11 3.66
C LEU A 32 17.07 3.57 3.13
N LEU A 33 16.10 3.81 4.02
CA LEU A 33 14.77 4.34 3.71
C LEU A 33 14.66 5.83 4.02
N SER A 34 15.77 6.57 3.92
CA SER A 34 15.83 7.99 4.28
C SER A 34 15.33 8.26 5.70
N HIS A 35 15.67 7.38 6.64
CA HIS A 35 15.22 7.38 8.04
C HIS A 35 13.72 7.11 8.24
N SER A 36 13.01 6.64 7.21
CA SER A 36 11.65 6.10 7.39
C SER A 36 11.69 4.71 8.01
N SER A 37 10.63 4.32 8.72
CA SER A 37 10.44 2.96 9.22
C SER A 37 9.63 2.09 8.25
N ILE A 38 9.65 0.77 8.48
CA ILE A 38 8.75 -0.16 7.77
C ILE A 38 7.30 0.25 8.04
N GLY A 39 6.96 0.57 9.29
CA GLY A 39 5.63 0.99 9.67
C GLY A 39 5.13 2.26 8.99
N GLN A 40 6.01 3.21 8.68
CA GLN A 40 5.63 4.40 7.91
C GLN A 40 5.26 4.07 6.46
N HIS A 41 5.99 3.14 5.82
CA HIS A 41 5.64 2.67 4.48
C HIS A 41 4.37 1.83 4.49
N THR A 42 4.20 0.92 5.46
CA THR A 42 2.96 0.17 5.64
C THR A 42 1.77 1.11 5.82
N ARG A 43 1.85 2.06 6.75
CA ARG A 43 0.80 3.08 6.96
C ARG A 43 0.43 3.77 5.66
N HIS A 44 1.42 4.20 4.89
CA HIS A 44 1.19 4.89 3.62
C HIS A 44 0.41 4.04 2.60
N ILE A 45 0.72 2.74 2.50
CA ILE A 45 -0.06 1.81 1.67
C ILE A 45 -1.52 1.74 2.14
N LEU A 46 -1.72 1.49 3.45
CA LEU A 46 -3.06 1.25 4.00
C LEU A 46 -3.94 2.50 3.92
N GLU A 47 -3.37 3.68 4.16
CA GLU A 47 -4.06 4.96 4.04
C GLU A 47 -4.62 5.20 2.64
N PHE A 48 -3.96 4.74 1.58
CA PHE A 48 -4.47 4.88 0.21
C PHE A 48 -5.73 4.04 -0.02
N PHE A 49 -5.79 2.82 0.53
CA PHE A 49 -7.01 2.03 0.49
C PHE A 49 -8.12 2.64 1.35
N ILE A 50 -7.77 3.18 2.52
CA ILE A 50 -8.72 3.85 3.42
C ILE A 50 -9.32 5.10 2.75
N GLU A 51 -8.51 5.94 2.10
CA GLU A 51 -9.01 7.12 1.38
C GLU A 51 -9.83 6.74 0.15
N LEU A 52 -9.47 5.68 -0.58
CA LEU A 52 -10.32 5.16 -1.66
C LEU A 52 -11.67 4.66 -1.12
N TYR A 53 -11.68 3.98 0.03
CA TYR A 53 -12.93 3.53 0.65
C TYR A 53 -13.84 4.70 1.05
N LYS A 54 -13.27 5.74 1.68
CA LYS A 54 -14.01 6.96 2.02
C LYS A 54 -14.51 7.67 0.76
N GLY A 55 -13.65 7.79 -0.25
CA GLY A 55 -13.97 8.45 -1.51
C GLY A 55 -15.02 7.72 -2.34
N TYR A 56 -15.12 6.40 -2.19
CA TYR A 56 -16.19 5.61 -2.79
C TYR A 56 -17.57 6.09 -2.32
N GLU A 57 -17.72 6.35 -1.02
CA GLU A 57 -18.98 6.81 -0.43
C GLU A 57 -19.26 8.29 -0.74
N SER A 58 -18.23 9.15 -0.66
CA SER A 58 -18.38 10.60 -0.89
C SER A 58 -18.47 11.01 -2.37
N GLY A 59 -17.93 10.20 -3.28
CA GLY A 59 -17.77 10.55 -4.70
C GLY A 59 -16.47 11.30 -5.02
N VAL A 60 -15.62 11.56 -4.03
CA VAL A 60 -14.36 12.30 -4.17
C VAL A 60 -13.24 11.56 -3.44
N VAL A 61 -12.17 11.22 -4.16
CA VAL A 61 -10.94 10.63 -3.61
C VAL A 61 -9.87 11.71 -3.51
N ASP A 62 -9.16 11.78 -2.39
CA ASP A 62 -8.03 12.69 -2.17
C ASP A 62 -6.98 11.97 -1.30
N TYR A 63 -5.92 11.48 -1.94
CA TYR A 63 -4.85 10.76 -1.24
C TYR A 63 -3.91 11.69 -0.46
N ASP A 64 -3.87 12.97 -0.82
CA ASP A 64 -2.97 13.96 -0.21
C ASP A 64 -3.49 14.41 1.16
N LYS A 65 -4.82 14.42 1.34
CA LYS A 65 -5.49 14.69 2.62
C LYS A 65 -5.62 13.48 3.55
N ARG A 66 -4.90 12.39 3.27
CA ARG A 66 -4.88 11.21 4.15
C ARG A 66 -4.56 11.55 5.60
N ILE A 67 -5.35 11.00 6.52
CA ILE A 67 -5.12 11.16 7.96
C ILE A 67 -3.98 10.24 8.37
N ARG A 68 -2.86 10.82 8.83
CA ARG A 68 -1.70 10.08 9.33
C ARG A 68 -2.04 9.30 10.60
N ASN A 69 -2.44 8.04 10.46
CA ASN A 69 -2.80 7.18 11.59
C ASN A 69 -1.55 6.63 12.28
N HIS A 70 -1.16 7.25 13.39
CA HIS A 70 0.02 6.85 14.15
C HIS A 70 -0.08 5.42 14.72
N ALA A 71 -1.28 4.92 15.04
CA ALA A 71 -1.40 3.55 15.55
C ALA A 71 -0.91 2.53 14.51
N ILE A 72 -1.28 2.72 13.24
CA ILE A 72 -0.82 1.86 12.13
C ILE A 72 0.70 1.93 11.97
N GLU A 73 1.33 3.11 12.14
CA GLU A 73 2.79 3.22 11.96
C GLU A 73 3.60 2.71 13.16
N SER A 74 3.03 2.71 14.36
CA SER A 74 3.75 2.40 15.62
C SER A 74 3.42 1.04 16.24
N ASP A 75 2.40 0.36 15.74
CA ASP A 75 1.97 -0.96 16.23
C ASP A 75 1.68 -1.90 15.06
N LYS A 76 2.49 -2.96 14.91
CA LYS A 76 2.33 -3.94 13.85
C LYS A 76 0.96 -4.61 13.86
N ASN A 77 0.36 -4.82 15.04
CA ASN A 77 -0.95 -5.46 15.16
C ASN A 77 -2.07 -4.53 14.70
N ALA A 78 -1.93 -3.22 14.91
CA ALA A 78 -2.86 -2.24 14.38
C ALA A 78 -2.81 -2.19 12.85
N ALA A 79 -1.62 -2.35 12.26
CA ALA A 79 -1.46 -2.47 10.81
C ALA A 79 -2.09 -3.76 10.25
N ILE A 80 -1.90 -4.90 10.92
CA ILE A 80 -2.53 -6.18 10.54
C ILE A 80 -4.05 -6.08 10.62
N ALA A 81 -4.60 -5.50 11.68
CA ALA A 81 -6.05 -5.28 11.79
C ALA A 81 -6.58 -4.38 10.65
N ALA A 82 -5.83 -3.35 10.26
CA ALA A 82 -6.18 -2.49 9.13
C ALA A 82 -6.10 -3.23 7.78
N LEU A 83 -5.14 -4.14 7.59
CA LEU A 83 -5.05 -5.02 6.41
C LEU A 83 -6.31 -5.87 6.25
N HIS A 84 -6.77 -6.51 7.32
CA HIS A 84 -8.00 -7.31 7.31
C HIS A 84 -9.23 -6.45 6.98
N GLN A 85 -9.35 -5.28 7.61
CA GLN A 85 -10.43 -4.34 7.29
C GLN A 85 -10.42 -3.95 5.82
N ILE A 86 -9.26 -3.63 5.25
CA ILE A 86 -9.16 -3.29 3.82
C ILE A 86 -9.62 -4.48 2.98
N ALA A 87 -9.12 -5.68 3.26
CA ALA A 87 -9.47 -6.90 2.53
C ALA A 87 -10.99 -7.16 2.49
N ASP A 88 -11.68 -6.96 3.61
CA ASP A 88 -13.12 -7.14 3.73
C ASP A 88 -13.93 -6.15 2.87
N HIS A 89 -13.38 -4.96 2.60
CA HIS A 89 -14.04 -3.93 1.79
C HIS A 89 -13.68 -3.99 0.30
N LEU A 90 -12.82 -4.92 -0.12
CA LEU A 90 -12.46 -5.14 -1.53
C LEU A 90 -13.54 -5.93 -2.27
N ASP A 91 -14.68 -5.33 -2.62
CA ASP A 91 -15.60 -5.88 -3.65
C ASP A 91 -16.73 -4.91 -4.03
N LYS A 92 -16.39 -3.65 -4.26
CA LYS A 92 -17.40 -2.65 -4.65
C LYS A 92 -17.59 -2.63 -6.18
N PRO A 93 -18.82 -2.37 -6.68
CA PRO A 93 -19.06 -2.11 -8.09
C PRO A 93 -18.19 -0.98 -8.64
N ASP A 94 -17.91 -1.01 -9.94
CA ASP A 94 -17.22 0.13 -10.57
C ASP A 94 -18.11 1.37 -10.54
N LYS A 95 -17.51 2.52 -10.23
CA LYS A 95 -18.20 3.80 -10.03
C LYS A 95 -17.22 4.95 -10.31
N SER A 96 -17.67 5.98 -11.00
CA SER A 96 -16.86 7.18 -11.28
C SER A 96 -16.81 8.13 -10.10
N PHE A 97 -15.65 8.78 -9.92
CA PHE A 97 -15.37 9.76 -8.86
C PHE A 97 -14.59 10.95 -9.42
N ALA A 98 -14.56 12.03 -8.65
CA ALA A 98 -13.52 13.05 -8.78
C ALA A 98 -12.28 12.62 -7.97
N LEU A 99 -11.09 12.78 -8.55
CA LEU A 99 -9.82 12.66 -7.84
C LEU A 99 -9.24 14.06 -7.68
N HIS A 100 -9.07 14.50 -6.45
CA HIS A 100 -8.34 15.73 -6.11
C HIS A 100 -6.86 15.41 -5.91
N VAL A 101 -6.02 16.24 -6.52
CA VAL A 101 -4.56 16.11 -6.45
C VAL A 101 -3.96 17.46 -6.10
N GLU A 102 -3.03 17.46 -5.15
CA GLU A 102 -2.24 18.63 -4.77
C GLU A 102 -0.82 18.46 -5.32
N TYR A 103 -0.37 19.36 -6.21
CA TYR A 103 0.95 19.29 -6.86
C TYR A 103 1.89 20.45 -6.47
N GLY A 104 1.52 21.23 -5.47
CA GLY A 104 2.29 22.35 -4.94
C GLY A 104 1.78 22.77 -3.56
N ALA A 105 2.49 23.69 -2.92
CA ALA A 105 2.17 24.12 -1.55
C ALA A 105 1.05 25.17 -1.46
N ASP A 106 0.75 25.87 -2.56
CA ASP A 106 -0.25 26.93 -2.60
C ASP A 106 -1.59 26.42 -3.12
N ALA A 107 -2.69 27.08 -2.72
CA ALA A 107 -4.06 26.71 -3.10
C ALA A 107 -4.33 26.69 -4.62
N ASP A 108 -3.51 27.39 -5.42
CA ASP A 108 -3.59 27.40 -6.88
C ASP A 108 -2.99 26.14 -7.54
N HIS A 109 -2.42 25.21 -6.76
CA HIS A 109 -1.80 23.97 -7.24
C HIS A 109 -2.67 22.74 -6.95
N GLN A 110 -3.97 22.87 -7.22
CA GLN A 110 -4.93 21.78 -7.12
C GLN A 110 -5.51 21.46 -8.49
N ALA A 111 -5.64 20.17 -8.78
CA ALA A 111 -6.34 19.69 -9.97
C ALA A 111 -7.42 18.70 -9.57
N GLU A 112 -8.53 18.74 -10.31
CA GLU A 112 -9.55 17.70 -10.27
C GLU A 112 -9.48 16.91 -11.58
N VAL A 113 -9.41 15.58 -11.47
CA VAL A 113 -9.45 14.67 -12.62
C VAL A 113 -10.53 13.62 -12.43
N VAL A 114 -11.17 13.22 -13.53
CA VAL A 114 -12.17 12.15 -13.49
C VAL A 114 -11.47 10.79 -13.39
N THR A 115 -11.88 9.97 -12.43
CA THR A 115 -11.42 8.58 -12.29
C THR A 115 -12.60 7.64 -12.00
N ASN A 116 -12.31 6.36 -11.77
CA ASN A 116 -13.27 5.36 -11.31
C ASN A 116 -12.64 4.36 -10.33
N TYR A 117 -13.50 3.63 -9.62
CA TYR A 117 -13.10 2.68 -8.59
C TYR A 117 -12.10 1.64 -9.09
N LEU A 118 -12.33 1.04 -10.26
CA LEU A 118 -11.40 0.02 -10.79
C LEU A 118 -10.04 0.62 -11.14
N ARG A 119 -10.00 1.84 -11.70
CA ARG A 119 -8.76 2.56 -12.02
C ARG A 119 -7.96 2.89 -10.77
N GLU A 120 -8.63 3.32 -9.70
CA GLU A 120 -8.00 3.63 -8.42
C GLU A 120 -7.54 2.36 -7.68
N LEU A 121 -8.27 1.25 -7.79
CA LEU A 121 -7.78 -0.03 -7.29
C LEU A 121 -6.49 -0.49 -7.98
N VAL A 122 -6.37 -0.28 -9.30
CA VAL A 122 -5.11 -0.56 -10.02
C VAL A 122 -3.99 0.35 -9.52
N TYR A 123 -4.28 1.64 -9.27
CA TYR A 123 -3.30 2.55 -8.71
C TYR A 123 -2.80 2.08 -7.34
N ASN A 124 -3.71 1.76 -6.42
CA ASN A 124 -3.36 1.27 -5.09
C ASN A 124 -2.59 -0.06 -5.16
N MET A 125 -2.93 -0.95 -6.10
CA MET A 125 -2.21 -2.20 -6.33
C MET A 125 -0.74 -1.96 -6.73
N GLU A 126 -0.49 -1.13 -7.74
CA GLU A 126 0.88 -0.81 -8.19
C GLU A 126 1.66 -0.01 -7.13
N HIS A 127 0.99 0.90 -6.42
CA HIS A 127 1.57 1.64 -5.30
C HIS A 127 1.96 0.71 -4.14
N THR A 128 1.15 -0.32 -3.87
CA THR A 128 1.47 -1.37 -2.90
C THR A 128 2.72 -2.12 -3.30
N VAL A 129 2.82 -2.59 -4.55
CA VAL A 129 4.02 -3.27 -5.06
C VAL A 129 5.26 -2.38 -4.92
N HIS A 130 5.15 -1.10 -5.28
CA HIS A 130 6.24 -0.14 -5.15
C HIS A 130 6.74 -0.02 -3.71
N HIS A 131 5.84 0.16 -2.74
CA HIS A 131 6.23 0.27 -1.34
C HIS A 131 6.69 -1.05 -0.74
N MET A 132 6.15 -2.20 -1.16
CA MET A 132 6.67 -3.50 -0.77
C MET A 132 8.13 -3.68 -1.22
N ALA A 133 8.53 -3.16 -2.38
CA ALA A 133 9.93 -3.17 -2.80
C ALA A 133 10.83 -2.36 -1.85
N LEU A 134 10.35 -1.22 -1.33
CA LEU A 134 11.06 -0.43 -0.31
C LEU A 134 11.08 -1.15 1.04
N ILE A 135 9.95 -1.73 1.46
CA ILE A 135 9.85 -2.51 2.70
C ILE A 135 10.84 -3.69 2.67
N ARG A 136 11.02 -4.36 1.53
CA ARG A 136 12.04 -5.41 1.38
C ARG A 136 13.44 -4.90 1.74
N ILE A 137 13.82 -3.72 1.25
CA ILE A 137 15.11 -3.08 1.59
C ILE A 137 15.17 -2.80 3.08
N GLY A 138 14.06 -2.32 3.67
CA GLY A 138 13.93 -2.09 5.11
C GLY A 138 14.16 -3.35 5.93
N ILE A 139 13.42 -4.42 5.65
CA ILE A 139 13.49 -5.70 6.37
C ILE A 139 14.92 -6.25 6.31
N ASN A 140 15.53 -6.28 5.12
CA ASN A 140 16.91 -6.76 4.94
C ASN A 140 17.95 -5.96 5.75
N ALA A 141 17.63 -4.73 6.15
CA ALA A 141 18.52 -3.89 6.95
C ALA A 141 18.35 -4.10 8.47
N VAL A 142 17.24 -4.70 8.91
CA VAL A 142 16.84 -4.71 10.33
C VAL A 142 16.46 -6.09 10.87
N SER A 143 16.34 -7.08 10.00
CA SER A 143 15.85 -8.41 10.33
C SER A 143 16.48 -9.47 9.42
N GLU A 144 16.45 -10.71 9.90
CA GLU A 144 16.89 -11.91 9.19
C GLU A 144 15.71 -12.75 8.67
N ILE A 145 14.50 -12.20 8.67
CA ILE A 145 13.30 -12.87 8.15
C ILE A 145 13.51 -13.22 6.68
N ASP A 146 13.16 -14.45 6.32
CA ASP A 146 13.12 -14.87 4.92
C ASP A 146 11.94 -14.22 4.20
N ILE A 147 12.24 -13.41 3.20
CA ILE A 147 11.23 -12.66 2.43
C ILE A 147 10.95 -13.42 1.14
N PRO A 148 9.70 -13.83 0.87
CA PRO A 148 9.33 -14.52 -0.37
C PRO A 148 9.88 -13.79 -1.61
N GLU A 149 10.38 -14.50 -2.62
CA GLU A 149 11.04 -13.90 -3.79
C GLU A 149 10.13 -12.94 -4.57
N GLU A 150 8.82 -13.19 -4.53
CA GLU A 150 7.77 -12.41 -5.16
C GLU A 150 7.40 -11.11 -4.43
N PHE A 151 7.80 -10.95 -3.17
CA PHE A 151 7.41 -9.80 -2.34
C PHE A 151 7.90 -8.47 -2.94
N GLY A 152 6.98 -7.56 -3.26
CA GLY A 152 7.32 -6.28 -3.90
C GLY A 152 7.82 -6.42 -5.35
N VAL A 153 7.47 -7.51 -6.04
CA VAL A 153 7.79 -7.71 -7.46
C VAL A 153 6.50 -7.70 -8.29
N ALA A 154 6.46 -6.87 -9.32
CA ALA A 154 5.31 -6.79 -10.22
C ALA A 154 5.06 -8.13 -10.94
N ALA A 155 3.79 -8.46 -11.16
CA ALA A 155 3.38 -9.71 -11.80
C ALA A 155 3.96 -9.88 -13.22
N SER A 156 4.12 -8.79 -13.96
CA SER A 156 4.77 -8.76 -15.28
C SER A 156 6.24 -9.19 -15.20
N THR A 157 6.97 -8.73 -14.19
CA THR A 157 8.36 -9.10 -13.93
C THR A 157 8.47 -10.58 -13.54
N LEU A 158 7.57 -11.08 -12.69
CA LEU A 158 7.54 -12.52 -12.34
C LEU A 158 7.28 -13.40 -13.56
N LYS A 159 6.36 -12.97 -14.44
CA LYS A 159 6.08 -13.67 -15.70
C LYS A 159 7.30 -13.68 -16.62
N TYR A 160 8.01 -12.55 -16.72
CA TYR A 160 9.24 -12.46 -17.51
C TYR A 160 10.33 -13.40 -16.98
N ARG A 161 10.60 -13.41 -15.66
CA ARG A 161 11.59 -14.31 -15.03
C ARG A 161 11.27 -15.78 -15.31
N LYS A 162 10.01 -16.19 -15.17
CA LYS A 162 9.56 -17.57 -15.47
C LYS A 162 9.75 -17.96 -16.94
N ALA A 163 9.58 -17.02 -17.86
CA ALA A 163 9.78 -17.26 -19.29
C ALA A 163 11.26 -17.35 -19.68
N CYS A 164 12.14 -16.61 -18.99
CA CYS A 164 13.59 -16.61 -19.24
C CYS A 164 14.37 -17.68 -18.48
N ALA A 165 13.75 -18.40 -17.54
CA ALA A 165 14.36 -19.51 -16.79
C ALA A 165 14.31 -20.86 -17.54
N GLN A 166 13.99 -20.86 -18.84
CA GLN A 166 13.97 -22.04 -19.73
C GLN A 166 15.29 -22.20 -20.49
#